data_AF-A0A2T6AHS3-F1
#
_entry.id   AF-A0A2T6AHS3-F1
#
_cell.length_a   1.000
_cell.length_b   1.000
_cell.length_c   1.000
_cell.angle_alpha   90.00
_cell.angle_beta   90.00
_cell.angle_gamma   90.00
#
_symmetry.space_group_name_H-M   'P 1'
#
loop_
_entity.id
_entity.type
_entity.pdbx_description
1 polymer ?
#
loop_
_entity_poly.entity_id
_entity_poly.type
_entity_poly.pdbx_seq_one_letter_code
_entity_poly.pdbx_strand_id
1 'polypeptide(L)'
;MKTILISLLVSFFSQFLIAQNSVEVTITGFNSNKGAALIGLYDSETNWLKQIYKGHKSEIINNRATATFEDLPDGEYAISAFHDEDNDGEFDMILGFYPSEDYASSNNAPAKFGPPKWQDAKFILKNKSKEIQNITIY
;
A
#
# COMPACT_ATOMS: atom_id res chain seq x y z
N MET A 1 31.88 -36.39 -36.19
CA MET A 1 30.91 -35.29 -36.14
C MET A 1 30.43 -35.13 -34.70
N LYS A 2 31.18 -34.39 -33.89
CA LYS A 2 31.05 -34.34 -32.41
C LYS A 2 30.74 -32.93 -31.90
N THR A 3 30.32 -32.02 -32.78
CA THR A 3 30.16 -30.59 -32.48
C THR A 3 28.72 -30.12 -32.35
N ILE A 4 27.72 -31.01 -32.47
CA ILE A 4 26.29 -30.61 -32.46
C ILE A 4 25.65 -30.68 -31.05
N LEU A 5 26.33 -31.24 -30.04
CA LEU A 5 25.73 -31.42 -28.70
C LEU A 5 25.92 -30.26 -27.71
N ILE A 6 26.66 -29.20 -28.04
CA ILE A 6 26.97 -28.12 -27.08
C ILE A 6 26.07 -26.88 -27.24
N SER A 7 25.29 -26.79 -28.32
CA SER A 7 24.45 -25.61 -28.61
C SER A 7 23.10 -25.56 -27.90
N LEU A 8 22.76 -26.50 -27.00
CA LEU A 8 21.44 -26.56 -26.35
C LEU A 8 21.41 -26.06 -24.89
N LEU A 9 22.54 -25.59 -24.33
CA LEU A 9 22.63 -25.30 -22.89
C LEU A 9 22.50 -23.82 -22.48
N VAL A 10 22.22 -22.88 -23.40
CA VAL A 10 22.35 -21.43 -23.08
C VAL A 10 21.09 -20.59 -23.29
N SER A 11 19.97 -21.13 -23.77
CA SER A 11 18.80 -20.29 -24.10
C SER A 11 17.59 -20.53 -23.20
N PHE A 12 17.77 -20.39 -21.89
CA PHE A 12 16.66 -20.12 -20.98
C PHE A 12 17.13 -19.22 -19.83
N PHE A 13 17.76 -18.09 -20.17
CA PHE A 13 17.71 -16.94 -19.27
C PHE A 13 16.29 -16.39 -19.36
N SER A 14 15.34 -17.10 -18.74
CA SER A 14 14.03 -16.55 -18.45
C SER A 14 14.28 -15.26 -17.71
N GLN A 15 13.99 -14.14 -18.37
CA GLN A 15 13.99 -12.84 -17.74
C GLN A 15 12.96 -12.91 -16.62
N PHE A 16 13.38 -13.30 -15.43
CA PHE A 16 12.70 -12.88 -14.22
C PHE A 16 12.84 -11.36 -14.25
N LEU A 17 11.78 -10.68 -14.71
CA LEU A 17 11.56 -9.30 -14.37
C LEU A 17 11.48 -9.29 -12.84
N ILE A 18 12.63 -9.08 -12.20
CA ILE A 18 12.71 -8.83 -10.77
C ILE A 18 11.79 -7.63 -10.57
N ALA A 19 10.74 -7.82 -9.78
CA ALA A 19 9.84 -6.76 -9.39
C ALA A 19 10.67 -5.63 -8.79
N GLN A 20 10.91 -4.56 -9.55
CA GLN A 20 11.76 -3.45 -9.13
C GLN A 20 10.92 -2.22 -8.76
N ASN A 21 9.58 -2.38 -8.74
CA ASN A 21 8.72 -1.28 -8.39
C ASN A 21 8.66 -1.11 -6.89
N SER A 22 8.69 0.15 -6.46
CA SER A 22 8.46 0.53 -5.08
C SER A 22 7.36 1.58 -4.99
N VAL A 23 6.63 1.57 -3.88
CA VAL A 23 5.66 2.61 -3.53
C VAL A 23 6.11 3.25 -2.22
N GLU A 24 6.43 4.54 -2.28
CA GLU A 24 6.64 5.37 -1.09
C GLU A 24 5.36 6.12 -0.77
N VAL A 25 4.90 5.98 0.47
CA VAL A 25 3.69 6.63 0.98
C VAL A 25 4.12 7.69 1.98
N THR A 26 3.60 8.89 1.83
CA THR A 26 3.69 9.97 2.81
C THR A 26 2.28 10.35 3.23
N ILE A 27 1.99 10.20 4.52
CA ILE A 27 0.69 10.55 5.11
C ILE A 27 0.89 11.77 5.99
N THR A 28 0.03 12.76 5.82
CA THR A 28 0.06 14.01 6.59
C THR A 28 -1.32 14.31 7.18
N GLY A 29 -1.36 15.17 8.19
CA GLY A 29 -2.62 15.68 8.75
C GLY A 29 -3.01 15.04 10.07
N PHE A 30 -2.16 14.20 10.65
CA PHE A 30 -2.41 13.62 11.96
C PHE A 30 -2.63 14.71 13.01
N ASN A 31 -3.65 14.54 13.84
CA ASN A 31 -3.97 15.50 14.91
C ASN A 31 -3.00 15.42 16.09
N SER A 32 -2.25 14.31 16.22
CA SER A 32 -1.19 14.13 17.22
C SER A 32 -0.09 13.17 16.73
N ASN A 33 1.03 13.13 17.45
CA ASN A 33 2.11 12.15 17.24
C ASN A 33 1.96 10.90 18.13
N LYS A 34 0.86 10.77 18.87
CA LYS A 34 0.67 9.65 19.81
C LYS A 34 0.37 8.38 19.02
N GLY A 35 0.91 7.24 19.45
CA GLY A 35 0.66 5.96 18.77
C GLY A 35 1.39 5.87 17.43
N ALA A 36 0.71 5.32 16.42
CA ALA A 36 1.33 5.04 15.12
C ALA A 36 0.35 5.14 13.95
N ALA A 37 0.89 5.22 12.75
CA ALA A 37 0.12 5.02 11.53
C ALA A 37 0.22 3.56 11.09
N LEU A 38 -0.93 2.90 10.95
CA LEU A 38 -1.02 1.58 10.32
C LEU A 38 -1.42 1.74 8.86
N ILE A 39 -0.60 1.18 7.98
CA ILE A 39 -0.65 1.44 6.53
C ILE A 39 -0.74 0.10 5.81
N GLY A 40 -1.83 -0.11 5.07
CA GLY A 40 -2.09 -1.31 4.29
C GLY A 40 -2.01 -1.04 2.80
N LEU A 41 -1.23 -1.84 2.08
CA LEU A 41 -1.24 -1.93 0.61
C LEU A 41 -2.14 -3.10 0.19
N TYR A 42 -2.96 -2.87 -0.83
CA TYR A 42 -3.90 -3.84 -1.40
C TYR A 42 -3.65 -3.97 -2.90
N ASP A 43 -3.83 -5.17 -3.43
CA ASP A 43 -3.47 -5.55 -4.82
C ASP A 43 -4.67 -5.89 -5.71
N SER A 44 -5.90 -5.84 -5.15
CA SER A 44 -7.12 -6.16 -5.89
C SER A 44 -8.37 -5.59 -5.25
N GLU A 45 -9.40 -5.40 -6.07
CA GLU A 45 -10.74 -4.97 -5.64
C GLU A 45 -11.38 -5.97 -4.67
N THR A 46 -11.16 -7.28 -4.86
CA THR A 46 -11.74 -8.31 -4.00
C THR A 46 -11.18 -8.25 -2.58
N ASN A 47 -9.90 -7.92 -2.44
CA ASN A 47 -9.19 -7.84 -1.17
C ASN A 47 -9.30 -6.48 -0.49
N TRP A 48 -9.76 -5.45 -1.21
CA TRP A 48 -9.85 -4.08 -0.72
C TRP A 48 -10.55 -3.99 0.64
N LEU A 49 -9.84 -3.48 1.64
CA LEU A 49 -10.26 -3.36 3.05
C LEU A 49 -10.66 -4.67 3.74
N LYS A 50 -10.26 -5.83 3.19
CA LYS A 50 -10.52 -7.16 3.76
C LYS A 50 -9.25 -7.94 4.05
N GLN A 51 -8.31 -7.94 3.10
CA GLN A 51 -7.06 -8.66 3.20
C GLN A 51 -5.91 -7.79 2.72
N ILE A 52 -4.99 -7.48 3.62
CA ILE A 52 -3.81 -6.67 3.32
C ILE A 52 -2.83 -7.52 2.50
N TYR A 53 -2.30 -6.95 1.41
CA TYR A 53 -1.23 -7.56 0.62
C TYR A 53 0.14 -7.34 1.30
N LYS A 54 0.45 -6.09 1.67
CA LYS A 54 1.61 -5.74 2.50
C LYS A 54 1.22 -4.68 3.53
N GLY A 55 1.70 -4.80 4.76
CA GLY A 55 1.42 -3.87 5.86
C GLY A 55 2.68 -3.16 6.36
N HIS A 56 2.52 -1.97 6.92
CA HIS A 56 3.59 -1.21 7.56
C HIS A 56 3.06 -0.44 8.77
N LYS A 57 3.78 -0.49 9.89
CA LYS A 57 3.54 0.35 11.08
C LYS A 57 4.60 1.45 11.11
N SER A 58 4.19 2.70 10.99
CA SER A 58 5.09 3.87 11.00
C SER A 58 4.88 4.69 12.26
N GLU A 59 5.97 5.18 12.86
CA GLU A 59 5.89 6.26 13.85
C GLU A 59 5.31 7.53 13.18
N ILE A 60 4.61 8.33 13.97
CA ILE A 60 4.09 9.64 13.57
C ILE A 60 5.01 10.72 14.14
N ILE A 61 5.70 11.45 13.27
CA ILE A 61 6.63 12.52 13.64
C ILE A 61 6.21 13.81 12.94
N ASN A 62 6.00 14.88 13.70
CA ASN A 62 5.54 16.17 13.17
C ASN A 62 4.26 16.02 12.32
N ASN A 63 3.28 15.28 12.84
CA ASN A 63 1.99 15.02 12.23
C ASN A 63 2.11 14.39 10.82
N ARG A 64 3.15 13.55 10.64
CA ARG A 64 3.48 12.88 9.38
C ARG A 64 3.97 11.46 9.65
N ALA A 65 3.59 10.54 8.77
CA ALA A 65 4.08 9.16 8.74
C ALA A 65 4.54 8.79 7.32
N THR A 66 5.47 7.84 7.21
CA THR A 66 6.00 7.39 5.91
C THR A 66 6.12 5.87 5.87
N ALA A 67 5.82 5.27 4.72
CA ALA A 67 6.04 3.84 4.47
C ALA A 67 6.67 3.63 3.10
N THR A 68 7.47 2.57 2.96
CA THR A 68 7.96 2.13 1.65
C THR A 68 7.63 0.66 1.47
N PHE A 69 7.00 0.34 0.33
CA PHE A 69 6.72 -1.02 -0.11
C PHE A 69 7.61 -1.33 -1.32
N GLU A 70 8.48 -2.32 -1.18
CA GLU A 70 9.43 -2.74 -2.22
C GLU A 70 8.97 -4.03 -2.90
N ASP A 71 9.65 -4.39 -3.99
CA ASP A 71 9.47 -5.63 -4.75
C ASP A 71 8.01 -5.85 -5.19
N LEU A 72 7.39 -4.82 -5.76
CA LEU A 72 6.01 -4.85 -6.21
C LEU A 72 5.93 -5.23 -7.70
N PRO A 73 5.18 -6.28 -8.08
CA PRO A 73 4.87 -6.53 -9.48
C PRO A 73 4.10 -5.37 -10.13
N ASP A 74 4.17 -5.27 -11.46
CA ASP A 74 3.25 -4.43 -12.21
C ASP A 74 1.80 -4.82 -11.88
N GLY A 75 0.95 -3.84 -11.60
CA GLY A 75 -0.43 -4.10 -11.16
C GLY A 75 -1.20 -2.86 -10.77
N GLU A 76 -2.42 -3.07 -10.31
CA GLU A 76 -3.23 -2.04 -9.67
C GLU A 76 -3.10 -2.19 -8.15
N TYR A 77 -2.94 -1.07 -7.46
CA TYR A 77 -2.81 -1.06 -6.01
C TYR A 77 -3.66 0.03 -5.40
N ALA A 78 -4.02 -0.14 -4.13
CA ALA A 78 -4.59 0.92 -3.32
C ALA A 78 -3.98 0.88 -1.92
N ILE A 79 -3.95 2.02 -1.25
CA ILE A 79 -3.45 2.18 0.11
C ILE A 79 -4.63 2.56 1.01
N SER A 80 -4.73 1.92 2.18
CA SER A 80 -5.47 2.47 3.31
C SER A 80 -4.52 2.77 4.45
N ALA A 81 -4.88 3.71 5.30
CA ALA A 81 -4.18 3.95 6.55
C ALA A 81 -5.13 4.43 7.63
N PHE A 82 -4.79 4.20 8.89
CA PHE A 82 -5.46 4.78 10.05
C PHE A 82 -4.47 5.13 11.15
N HIS A 83 -4.89 6.05 12.02
CA HIS A 83 -4.14 6.49 13.20
C HIS A 83 -4.51 5.61 14.40
N ASP A 84 -3.68 4.59 14.64
CA ASP A 84 -3.71 3.70 15.81
C ASP A 84 -3.21 4.46 17.04
N GLU A 85 -4.08 5.25 17.67
CA GLU A 85 -3.70 6.18 18.74
C GLU A 85 -3.45 5.44 20.07
N ASP A 86 -4.19 4.36 20.32
CA ASP A 86 -4.12 3.60 21.57
C ASP A 86 -3.20 2.36 21.50
N ASN A 87 -2.72 1.98 20.31
CA ASN A 87 -1.77 0.90 20.02
C ASN A 87 -2.33 -0.52 20.16
N ASP A 88 -3.63 -0.72 19.98
CA ASP A 88 -4.19 -2.07 19.89
C ASP A 88 -4.04 -2.69 18.49
N GLY A 89 -3.80 -1.86 17.49
CA GLY A 89 -3.62 -2.25 16.10
C GLY A 89 -4.92 -2.63 15.36
N GLU A 90 -6.06 -2.33 15.96
CA GLU A 90 -7.40 -2.50 15.38
C GLU A 90 -7.91 -1.14 14.87
N PHE A 91 -8.71 -1.16 13.81
CA PHE A 91 -9.35 0.06 13.33
C PHE A 91 -10.69 0.23 14.04
N ASP A 92 -10.71 1.10 15.04
CA ASP A 92 -11.86 1.22 15.92
C ASP A 92 -13.07 1.87 15.26
N MET A 93 -14.25 1.34 15.62
CA MET A 93 -15.54 1.85 15.16
C MET A 93 -16.52 2.08 16.31
N ILE A 94 -17.03 3.30 16.41
CA ILE A 94 -18.15 3.67 17.28
C ILE A 94 -19.39 2.88 16.83
N LEU A 95 -19.90 2.04 17.75
CA LEU A 95 -21.04 1.15 17.54
C LEU A 95 -20.88 0.22 16.31
N GLY A 96 -19.66 0.03 15.81
CA GLY A 96 -19.38 -0.74 14.59
C GLY A 96 -19.76 -0.04 13.27
N PHE A 97 -20.09 1.26 13.30
CA PHE A 97 -20.57 1.98 12.10
C PHE A 97 -19.73 3.20 11.71
N TYR A 98 -19.11 3.90 12.67
CA TYR A 98 -18.37 5.13 12.41
C TYR A 98 -16.94 4.97 12.91
N PRO A 99 -15.92 5.30 12.10
CA PRO A 99 -14.54 5.35 12.57
C PRO A 99 -14.41 6.25 13.81
N SER A 100 -13.78 5.75 14.85
CA SER A 100 -13.33 6.58 15.98
C SER A 100 -11.91 7.10 15.81
N GLU A 101 -11.16 6.53 14.87
CA GLU A 101 -9.81 6.94 14.52
C GLU A 101 -9.77 7.62 13.16
N ASP A 102 -8.85 8.58 13.01
CA ASP A 102 -8.59 9.25 11.74
C ASP A 102 -8.10 8.21 10.71
N TYR A 103 -8.51 8.36 9.47
CA TYR A 103 -8.18 7.40 8.41
C TYR A 103 -7.94 8.06 7.06
N ALA A 104 -7.35 7.30 6.15
CA ALA A 104 -7.05 7.77 4.81
C ALA A 104 -7.02 6.64 3.79
N SER A 105 -7.05 7.02 2.52
CA SER A 105 -6.80 6.12 1.40
C SER A 105 -6.07 6.83 0.28
N SER A 106 -5.39 6.07 -0.58
CA SER A 106 -4.75 6.62 -1.78
C SER A 106 -5.75 7.41 -2.64
N ASN A 107 -5.22 8.36 -3.42
CA ASN A 107 -6.00 9.38 -4.15
C ASN A 107 -6.89 10.28 -3.27
N ASN A 108 -6.76 10.22 -1.94
CA ASN A 108 -7.71 10.83 -0.99
C ASN A 108 -9.15 10.43 -1.31
N ALA A 109 -9.34 9.13 -1.61
CA ALA A 109 -10.65 8.60 -1.98
C ALA A 109 -11.70 8.90 -0.89
N PRO A 110 -12.88 9.44 -1.26
CA PRO A 110 -13.86 9.90 -0.28
C PRO A 110 -14.60 8.74 0.40
N ALA A 111 -14.79 8.84 1.71
CA ALA A 111 -15.58 7.91 2.52
C ALA A 111 -16.94 8.49 2.98
N LYS A 112 -17.60 9.26 2.10
CA LYS A 112 -18.81 10.04 2.47
C LYS A 112 -20.07 9.19 2.73
N PHE A 113 -20.15 8.01 2.13
CA PHE A 113 -21.31 7.12 2.21
C PHE A 113 -20.88 5.67 2.45
N GLY A 114 -19.99 5.49 3.43
CA GLY A 114 -19.33 4.23 3.74
C GLY A 114 -17.86 4.21 3.31
N PRO A 115 -17.22 3.03 3.34
CA PRO A 115 -15.81 2.90 3.00
C PRO A 115 -15.49 3.42 1.59
N PRO A 116 -14.27 3.93 1.36
CA PRO A 116 -13.85 4.38 0.03
C PRO A 116 -13.92 3.23 -0.97
N LYS A 117 -14.33 3.54 -2.21
CA LYS A 117 -14.44 2.53 -3.26
C LYS A 117 -13.05 2.22 -3.84
N TRP A 118 -12.81 0.97 -4.20
CA TRP A 118 -11.57 0.55 -4.88
C TRP A 118 -11.27 1.41 -6.10
N GLN A 119 -12.26 1.67 -6.96
CA GLN A 119 -12.06 2.45 -8.19
C GLN A 119 -11.62 3.90 -7.92
N ASP A 120 -11.97 4.47 -6.76
CA ASP A 120 -11.57 5.82 -6.38
C ASP A 120 -10.17 5.81 -5.73
N ALA A 121 -9.81 4.73 -5.04
CA ALA A 121 -8.54 4.61 -4.31
C ALA A 121 -7.38 4.07 -5.16
N LYS A 122 -7.66 3.28 -6.20
CA LYS A 122 -6.61 2.55 -6.92
C LYS A 122 -5.70 3.45 -7.75
N PHE A 123 -4.46 3.00 -7.94
CA PHE A 123 -3.49 3.56 -8.86
C PHE A 123 -2.76 2.43 -9.61
N ILE A 124 -2.19 2.74 -10.77
CA ILE A 124 -1.49 1.77 -11.61
C ILE A 124 0.01 1.88 -11.35
N LEU A 125 0.63 0.77 -10.98
CA LEU A 125 2.08 0.62 -10.88
C LEU A 125 2.58 -0.17 -12.10
N LYS A 126 3.39 0.47 -12.95
CA LYS A 126 3.91 -0.15 -14.17
C LYS A 126 5.30 0.36 -14.52
N ASN A 127 6.30 -0.52 -14.55
CA ASN A 127 7.69 -0.19 -14.87
C ASN A 127 8.20 1.07 -14.14
N LYS A 128 7.86 1.20 -12.86
CA LYS A 128 8.16 2.36 -12.03
C LYS A 128 9.16 1.98 -10.95
N SER A 129 10.41 2.39 -11.07
CA SER A 129 11.40 2.19 -9.99
C SER A 129 10.91 2.73 -8.64
N LYS A 130 10.15 3.84 -8.66
CA LYS A 130 9.50 4.42 -7.49
C LYS A 130 8.22 5.19 -7.85
N GLU A 131 7.12 4.86 -7.19
CA GLU A 131 5.85 5.60 -7.19
C GLU A 131 5.68 6.31 -5.84
N ILE A 132 5.26 7.58 -5.85
CA ILE A 132 5.08 8.37 -4.62
C ILE A 132 3.60 8.65 -4.43
N GLN A 133 3.09 8.31 -3.25
CA GLN A 133 1.70 8.52 -2.84
C GLN A 133 1.65 9.51 -1.67
N ASN A 134 1.05 10.67 -1.90
CA ASN A 134 0.83 11.68 -0.86
C ASN A 134 -0.63 11.65 -0.45
N ILE A 135 -0.89 11.37 0.82
CA ILE A 135 -2.22 11.12 1.36
C ILE A 135 -2.45 12.04 2.56
N THR A 136 -3.66 12.57 2.69
CA THR A 136 -4.07 13.33 3.88
C THR A 136 -5.04 12.50 4.70
N ILE A 137 -4.72 12.32 5.98
CA ILE A 137 -5.60 11.68 6.97
C ILE A 137 -6.61 12.70 7.50
N TYR A 138 -7.83 12.26 7.82
CA TYR A 138 -8.95 13.11 8.22
C TYR A 138 -9.92 12.40 9.17
#